data_AF-A0A1Q7BR09-F1
#
_entry.id   AF-A0A1Q7BR09-F1
#
_cell.length_a   1.000
_cell.length_b   1.000
_cell.length_c   1.000
_cell.angle_alpha   90.00
_cell.angle_beta   90.00
_cell.angle_gamma   90.00
#
_symmetry.space_group_name_H-M   'P 1'
#
loop_
_entity.id
_entity.type
_entity.pdbx_description
1 polymer ?
#
loop_
_entity_poly.entity_id
_entity_poly.type
_entity_poly.pdbx_seq_one_letter_code
_entity_poly.pdbx_strand_id
1 'polypeptide(L)'
;MAAVAAIAGAALLSACSQPADTPPPAQQQAADEQARREADEKAWADAEKTSTVAAYTGYLQNFGSGAHVAEASQRIVALNEQARKAADEKAWADAEKTGTAAGYMAYIQNFGGGAHVAEARQRVTELSRKEADEKAWADAVRAGTASAFTAYTQNFNSGAHVAEARERIAALDEQVRKEADEKAWAEAVRAGTAAAFDSYVQKFGSGAHVAEARQRLAALDEQTRKEADESAWADAQRAGTAGAFSAYVQKFGSGAHVAEARQRAAALEAQARKDVPAIDIQKTCKAAAGAMVSLMGGTTTEQDVNACLDSEQKARDQIVKDQATFSGADKKQCMRTGVYLPSYVEWLTCLEMERDVRKMERQPAGFGTGPWTLPKVNPAINSAGR
;
A
#
# COMPACT_ATOMS: atom_id res chain seq x y z
N MET A 1 41.82 -24.76 112.32
CA MET A 1 42.78 -24.72 113.45
C MET A 1 42.94 -23.25 113.82
N ALA A 2 42.22 -22.75 114.83
CA ALA A 2 42.66 -22.61 116.24
C ALA A 2 43.93 -21.73 116.34
N ALA A 3 44.08 -20.69 117.17
CA ALA A 3 43.36 -20.12 118.31
C ALA A 3 43.83 -18.64 118.45
N VAL A 4 42.96 -17.66 118.72
CA VAL A 4 42.72 -17.02 120.04
C VAL A 4 43.98 -16.70 120.86
N ALA A 5 44.21 -15.40 121.15
CA ALA A 5 44.57 -14.91 122.49
C ALA A 5 44.43 -13.38 122.58
N ALA A 6 43.55 -12.95 123.48
CA ALA A 6 43.39 -11.57 123.94
C ALA A 6 44.33 -11.29 125.13
N ILE A 7 44.80 -10.05 125.30
CA ILE A 7 45.13 -9.49 126.62
C ILE A 7 44.72 -8.01 126.66
N ALA A 8 44.00 -7.70 127.75
CA ALA A 8 43.45 -6.42 128.15
C ALA A 8 44.50 -5.51 128.85
N GLY A 9 44.19 -4.22 128.98
CA GLY A 9 44.88 -3.35 129.93
C GLY A 9 44.60 -1.86 129.72
N ALA A 10 43.65 -1.34 130.48
CA ALA A 10 43.20 0.06 130.47
C ALA A 10 44.18 1.00 131.23
N ALA A 11 44.26 2.25 130.77
CA ALA A 11 44.58 3.42 131.60
C ALA A 11 43.74 4.61 131.13
N LEU A 12 43.13 5.31 132.09
CA LEU A 12 42.10 6.31 131.93
C LEU A 12 42.66 7.74 131.98
N LEU A 13 41.91 8.65 131.32
CA LEU A 13 41.77 10.10 131.52
C LEU A 13 42.79 11.06 130.87
N SER A 14 42.31 11.77 129.86
CA SER A 14 42.15 13.23 129.98
C SER A 14 41.16 13.75 128.93
N ALA A 15 40.10 14.41 129.40
CA ALA A 15 39.12 15.08 128.56
C ALA A 15 39.65 16.48 128.18
N CYS A 16 39.83 16.71 126.89
CA CYS A 16 39.74 18.05 126.29
C CYS A 16 38.81 17.96 125.08
N SER A 17 37.61 18.50 125.29
CA SER A 17 36.63 18.89 124.28
C SER A 17 37.26 19.78 123.21
N GLN A 18 37.39 19.26 121.99
CA GLN A 18 37.63 20.08 120.81
C GLN A 18 36.29 20.55 120.23
N PRO A 19 36.13 21.84 119.91
CA PRO A 19 34.97 22.34 119.20
C PRO A 19 35.01 21.82 117.75
N ALA A 20 33.89 21.31 117.27
CA ALA A 20 33.70 21.10 115.84
C ALA A 20 33.53 22.48 115.18
N ASP A 21 34.62 23.05 114.68
CA ASP A 21 34.59 24.25 113.83
C ASP A 21 34.01 23.87 112.46
N THR A 22 32.67 23.83 112.36
CA THR A 22 31.99 23.91 111.06
C THR A 22 32.11 25.33 110.51
N PRO A 23 32.62 25.54 109.29
CA PRO A 23 32.65 26.85 108.64
C PRO A 23 31.25 27.49 108.59
N PRO A 24 31.12 28.83 108.63
CA PRO A 24 29.83 29.47 108.50
C PRO A 24 29.15 29.09 107.17
N PRO A 25 27.82 28.88 107.14
CA PRO A 25 27.12 28.29 105.99
C PRO A 25 27.35 29.00 104.65
N ALA A 26 27.66 30.31 104.66
CA ALA A 26 27.99 31.07 103.46
C ALA A 26 29.38 30.79 102.86
N GLN A 27 30.37 30.40 103.67
CA GLN A 27 31.72 30.04 103.18
C GLN A 27 31.76 28.61 102.64
N GLN A 28 30.99 27.69 103.24
CA GLN A 28 30.82 26.33 102.76
C GLN A 28 30.11 26.30 101.39
N GLN A 29 29.03 27.08 101.25
CA GLN A 29 28.28 27.20 99.99
C GLN A 29 29.12 27.75 98.83
N ALA A 30 30.00 28.73 99.08
CA ALA A 30 30.90 29.27 98.07
C ALA A 30 31.99 28.27 97.63
N ALA A 31 32.54 27.49 98.57
CA ALA A 31 33.52 26.45 98.28
C ALA A 31 32.91 25.28 97.49
N ASP A 32 31.68 24.86 97.84
CA ASP A 32 30.93 23.82 97.14
C ASP A 32 30.53 24.26 95.72
N GLU A 33 30.16 25.53 95.54
CA GLU A 33 29.85 26.11 94.23
C GLU A 33 31.12 26.21 93.34
N GLN A 34 32.26 26.58 93.91
CA GLN A 34 33.54 26.60 93.19
C GLN A 34 33.98 25.19 92.78
N ALA A 35 33.91 24.21 93.68
CA ALA A 35 34.23 22.82 93.36
C ALA A 35 33.29 22.26 92.27
N ARG A 36 32.02 22.66 92.27
CA ARG A 36 31.05 22.31 91.22
C ARG A 36 31.39 22.94 89.86
N ARG A 37 31.90 24.17 89.83
CA ARG A 37 32.39 24.84 88.61
C ARG A 37 33.67 24.20 88.08
N GLU A 38 34.61 23.87 88.95
CA GLU A 38 35.84 23.16 88.56
C GLU A 38 35.54 21.75 88.02
N ALA A 39 34.55 21.06 88.61
CA ALA A 39 34.07 19.78 88.10
C ALA A 39 33.32 19.91 86.76
N ASP A 40 32.54 20.98 86.55
CA ASP A 40 31.84 21.30 85.30
C ASP A 40 32.84 21.53 84.15
N GLU A 41 33.84 22.39 84.38
CA GLU A 41 34.92 22.67 83.42
C GLU A 41 35.74 21.43 83.07
N LYS A 42 36.05 20.59 84.07
CA LYS A 42 36.76 19.34 83.84
C LYS A 42 35.95 18.36 83.00
N ALA A 43 34.66 18.20 83.32
CA ALA A 43 33.76 17.32 82.58
C ALA A 43 33.53 17.82 81.14
N TRP A 44 33.49 19.15 80.94
CA TRP A 44 33.45 19.78 79.62
C TRP A 44 34.73 19.52 78.82
N ALA A 45 35.91 19.71 79.41
CA ALA A 45 37.19 19.44 78.75
C ALA A 45 37.33 17.95 78.33
N ASP A 46 36.87 17.02 79.17
CA ASP A 46 36.84 15.59 78.84
C ASP A 46 35.84 15.28 77.69
N ALA A 47 34.70 15.96 77.67
CA ALA A 47 33.71 15.85 76.61
C ALA A 47 34.23 16.42 75.27
N GLU A 48 34.88 17.59 75.28
CA GLU A 48 35.53 18.16 74.09
C GLU A 48 36.65 17.27 73.57
N LYS A 49 37.49 16.73 74.45
CA LYS A 49 38.56 15.80 74.06
C LYS A 49 38.03 14.55 73.37
N THR A 50 36.90 14.03 73.83
CA THR A 50 36.28 12.82 73.26
C THR A 50 35.48 13.14 72.00
N SER A 51 34.85 14.32 71.92
CA SER A 51 34.13 14.82 70.75
C SER A 51 33.12 13.85 70.14
N THR A 52 32.35 13.15 70.98
CA THR A 52 31.28 12.25 70.53
C THR A 52 29.94 12.65 71.12
N VAL A 53 28.85 12.25 70.47
CA VAL A 53 27.48 12.45 70.96
C VAL A 53 27.31 11.84 72.36
N ALA A 54 27.90 10.67 72.62
CA ALA A 54 27.85 10.02 73.92
C ALA A 54 28.55 10.83 75.02
N ALA A 55 29.71 11.44 74.72
CA ALA A 55 30.46 12.25 75.67
C ALA A 55 29.71 13.54 76.06
N TYR A 56 29.18 14.27 75.08
CA TYR A 56 28.37 15.47 75.35
C TYR A 56 27.02 15.15 76.01
N THR A 57 26.40 14.01 75.67
CA THR A 57 25.18 13.54 76.36
C THR A 57 25.46 13.20 77.82
N GLY A 58 26.60 12.55 78.11
CA GLY A 58 27.04 12.27 79.47
C GLY A 58 27.31 13.54 80.28
N TYR A 59 27.90 14.57 79.66
CA TYR A 59 28.05 15.90 80.27
C TYR A 59 26.68 16.51 80.63
N LEU A 60 25.72 16.53 79.69
CA LEU A 60 24.38 17.07 79.93
C LEU A 60 23.59 16.33 81.02
N GLN A 61 23.81 15.01 81.17
CA GLN A 61 23.17 14.21 82.22
C GLN A 61 23.70 14.55 83.62
N ASN A 62 25.01 14.82 83.75
CA ASN A 62 25.65 15.13 85.02
C ASN A 62 25.60 16.62 85.38
N PHE A 63 25.54 17.50 84.37
CA PHE A 63 25.64 18.97 84.48
C PHE A 63 24.54 19.72 83.71
N GLY A 64 23.27 19.31 83.86
CA GLY A 64 22.12 19.89 83.14
C GLY A 64 21.82 21.38 83.40
N SER A 65 22.52 22.03 84.34
CA SER A 65 22.50 23.48 84.59
C SER A 65 23.89 24.12 84.54
N GLY A 66 24.87 23.45 83.92
CA GLY A 66 26.26 23.90 83.78
C GLY A 66 26.43 25.01 82.75
N ALA A 67 27.60 25.63 82.71
CA ALA A 67 27.86 26.76 81.82
C ALA A 67 27.83 26.36 80.32
N HIS A 68 28.16 25.10 80.01
CA HIS A 68 28.32 24.60 78.64
C HIS A 68 27.11 23.82 78.11
N VAL A 69 25.95 23.87 78.75
CA VAL A 69 24.75 23.11 78.32
C VAL A 69 24.32 23.47 76.89
N ALA A 70 24.33 24.76 76.55
CA ALA A 70 23.97 25.23 75.21
C ALA A 70 24.99 24.77 74.16
N GLU A 71 26.28 24.84 74.49
CA GLU A 71 27.39 24.43 73.61
C GLU A 71 27.39 22.91 73.40
N ALA A 72 27.24 22.12 74.46
CA ALA A 72 27.12 20.67 74.39
C ALA A 72 25.94 20.23 73.51
N SER A 73 24.79 20.90 73.64
CA SER A 73 23.61 20.64 72.81
C SER A 73 23.87 20.96 71.33
N GLN A 74 24.54 22.08 71.03
CA GLN A 74 24.94 22.44 69.66
C GLN A 74 25.95 21.44 69.08
N ARG A 75 26.93 20.98 69.85
CA ARG A 75 27.91 19.96 69.43
C ARG A 75 27.22 18.63 69.08
N ILE A 76 26.23 18.20 69.87
CA ILE A 76 25.43 17.00 69.58
C ILE A 76 24.68 17.15 68.25
N VAL A 77 24.01 18.28 68.02
CA VAL A 77 23.31 18.55 66.76
C VAL A 77 24.27 18.52 65.57
N ALA A 78 25.42 19.19 65.68
CA ALA A 78 26.43 19.22 64.64
C ALA A 78 27.01 17.82 64.32
N LEU A 79 27.33 17.03 65.34
CA LEU A 79 27.84 15.67 65.17
C LEU A 79 26.80 14.73 64.55
N ASN A 80 25.54 14.82 64.98
CA ASN A 80 24.45 14.04 64.39
C ASN A 80 24.20 14.45 62.93
N GLU A 81 24.28 15.74 62.61
CA GLU A 81 24.16 16.24 61.24
C GLU A 81 25.33 15.74 60.37
N GLN A 82 26.55 15.75 60.88
CA GLN A 82 27.73 15.22 60.19
C GLN A 82 27.59 13.71 59.94
N ALA A 83 27.16 12.93 60.93
CA ALA A 83 26.90 11.50 60.78
C ALA A 83 25.81 11.23 59.73
N ARG A 84 24.74 12.03 59.71
CA ARG A 84 23.68 11.95 58.70
C ARG A 84 24.22 12.25 57.29
N LYS A 85 25.03 13.31 57.13
CA LYS A 85 25.66 13.66 55.83
C LYS A 85 26.61 12.56 55.36
N ALA A 86 27.43 12.00 56.23
CA ALA A 86 28.31 10.89 55.88
C ALA A 86 27.53 9.62 55.47
N ALA A 87 26.41 9.34 56.13
CA ALA A 87 25.52 8.23 55.76
C ALA A 87 24.83 8.47 54.40
N ASP A 88 24.39 9.71 54.13
CA ASP A 88 23.79 10.12 52.85
C ASP A 88 24.77 9.94 51.69
N GLU A 89 26.00 10.45 51.82
CA GLU A 89 27.06 10.29 50.81
C GLU A 89 27.42 8.82 50.57
N LYS A 90 27.49 8.02 51.63
CA LYS A 90 27.74 6.58 51.50
C LYS A 90 26.61 5.90 50.72
N ALA A 91 25.35 6.20 51.06
CA ALA A 91 24.20 5.61 50.39
C ALA A 91 24.10 6.05 48.92
N TRP A 92 24.46 7.29 48.62
CA TRP A 92 24.59 7.78 47.26
C TRP A 92 25.66 7.03 46.47
N ALA A 93 26.86 6.87 47.01
CA ALA A 93 27.94 6.11 46.36
C ALA A 93 27.56 4.63 46.11
N ASP A 94 26.83 4.01 47.05
CA ASP A 94 26.32 2.64 46.88
C ASP A 94 25.24 2.58 45.78
N ALA A 95 24.40 3.62 45.63
CA ALA A 95 23.43 3.74 44.54
C ALA A 95 24.09 3.96 43.17
N GLU A 96 25.10 4.84 43.08
CA GLU A 96 25.89 5.05 41.86
C GLU A 96 26.61 3.79 41.42
N LYS A 97 27.19 3.05 42.37
CA LYS A 97 27.84 1.77 42.09
C LYS A 97 26.85 0.73 41.55
N THR A 98 25.62 0.72 42.06
CA THR A 98 24.58 -0.18 41.56
C THR A 98 24.11 0.24 40.17
N GLY A 99 23.97 1.55 39.93
CA GLY A 99 23.67 2.13 38.61
C GLY A 99 22.32 1.74 38.03
N THR A 100 21.38 1.24 38.84
CA THR A 100 20.03 0.85 38.39
C THR A 100 18.96 1.79 38.94
N ALA A 101 17.81 1.86 38.26
CA ALA A 101 16.67 2.63 38.76
C ALA A 101 16.27 2.17 40.18
N ALA A 102 16.32 0.87 40.47
CA ALA A 102 16.04 0.30 41.78
C ALA A 102 17.03 0.77 42.87
N GLY A 103 18.32 0.86 42.55
CA GLY A 103 19.34 1.36 43.49
C GLY A 103 19.11 2.82 43.88
N TYR A 104 18.83 3.69 42.90
CA TYR A 104 18.51 5.10 43.16
C TYR A 104 17.15 5.27 43.87
N MET A 105 16.14 4.44 43.57
CA MET A 105 14.87 4.43 44.30
C MET A 105 15.07 4.08 45.78
N ALA A 106 15.93 3.10 46.08
CA ALA A 106 16.26 2.72 47.45
C ALA A 106 16.95 3.87 48.21
N TYR A 107 17.85 4.61 47.56
CA TYR A 107 18.44 5.83 48.13
C TYR A 107 17.37 6.88 48.46
N ILE A 108 16.47 7.21 47.53
CA ILE A 108 15.39 8.19 47.74
C ILE A 108 14.47 7.75 48.90
N GLN A 109 14.18 6.46 49.03
CA GLN A 109 13.33 5.92 50.09
C GLN A 109 13.97 6.07 51.47
N ASN A 110 15.28 5.83 51.58
CA ASN A 110 16.01 5.88 52.84
C ASN A 110 16.48 7.30 53.22
N PHE A 111 16.70 8.17 52.22
CA PHE A 111 17.26 9.53 52.35
C PHE A 111 16.43 10.57 51.60
N GLY A 112 15.11 10.62 51.82
CA GLY A 112 14.18 11.49 51.07
C GLY A 112 14.41 13.00 51.18
N GLY A 113 15.26 13.46 52.11
CA GLY A 113 15.73 14.85 52.23
C GLY A 113 17.24 15.01 52.05
N GLY A 114 17.91 14.00 51.48
CA GLY A 114 19.34 13.99 51.18
C GLY A 114 19.73 14.95 50.05
N ALA A 115 21.02 15.24 49.92
CA ALA A 115 21.52 16.21 48.95
C ALA A 115 21.31 15.74 47.49
N HIS A 116 21.31 14.42 47.26
CA HIS A 116 21.31 13.82 45.93
C HIS A 116 19.92 13.38 45.45
N VAL A 117 18.85 13.69 46.19
CA VAL A 117 17.48 13.22 45.85
C VAL A 117 17.02 13.71 44.47
N ALA A 118 17.35 14.95 44.12
CA ALA A 118 17.00 15.51 42.82
C ALA A 118 17.71 14.77 41.67
N GLU A 119 19.01 14.53 41.82
CA GLU A 119 19.79 13.77 40.83
C GLU A 119 19.30 12.31 40.75
N ALA A 120 19.10 11.66 41.90
CA ALA A 120 18.58 10.30 41.97
C ALA A 120 17.26 10.16 41.19
N ARG A 121 16.33 11.11 41.32
CA ARG A 121 15.05 11.10 40.56
C ARG A 121 15.25 11.24 39.05
N GLN A 122 16.22 12.05 38.62
CA GLN A 122 16.57 12.15 37.21
C GLN A 122 17.14 10.83 36.69
N ARG A 123 18.07 10.20 37.43
CA ARG A 123 18.64 8.89 37.08
C ARG A 123 17.57 7.81 36.99
N VAL A 124 16.64 7.75 37.95
CA VAL A 124 15.50 6.82 37.92
C VAL A 124 14.67 7.01 36.65
N THR A 125 14.32 8.25 36.31
CA THR A 125 13.50 8.53 35.13
C THR A 125 14.21 8.11 33.84
N GLU A 126 15.49 8.42 33.71
CA GLU A 126 16.30 8.06 32.55
C GLU A 126 16.45 6.53 32.40
N LEU A 127 16.85 5.85 33.48
CA LEU A 127 17.07 4.40 33.48
C LEU A 127 15.77 3.64 33.27
N SER A 128 14.69 4.02 33.94
CA SER A 128 13.39 3.37 33.76
C SER A 128 12.88 3.53 32.33
N ARG A 129 13.13 4.67 31.70
CA ARG A 129 12.78 4.89 30.29
C ARG A 129 13.60 3.99 29.37
N LYS A 130 14.91 3.82 29.62
CA LYS A 130 15.78 2.90 28.85
C LYS A 130 15.35 1.45 29.03
N GLU A 131 15.07 1.02 30.25
CA GLU A 131 14.59 -0.33 30.55
C GLU A 131 13.25 -0.62 29.85
N ALA A 132 12.33 0.35 29.82
CA ALA A 132 11.06 0.24 29.11
C ALA A 132 11.23 0.19 27.59
N ASP A 133 12.17 0.97 27.03
CA ASP A 133 12.53 0.96 25.59
C ASP A 133 13.06 -0.42 25.18
N GLU A 134 14.07 -0.94 25.89
CA GLU A 134 14.64 -2.27 25.65
C GLU A 134 13.62 -3.39 25.79
N LYS A 135 12.74 -3.31 26.80
CA LYS A 135 11.67 -4.29 26.97
C LYS A 135 10.68 -4.26 25.81
N ALA A 136 10.22 -3.07 25.42
CA ALA A 136 9.27 -2.92 24.31
C ALA A 136 9.88 -3.39 22.99
N TRP A 137 11.17 -3.11 22.77
CA TRP A 137 11.92 -3.62 21.64
C TRP A 137 12.01 -5.14 21.63
N ALA A 138 12.38 -5.77 22.76
CA ALA A 138 12.44 -7.22 22.88
C ALA A 138 11.09 -7.90 22.63
N ASP A 139 9.99 -7.28 23.10
CA ASP A 139 8.64 -7.76 22.86
C ASP A 139 8.25 -7.61 21.36
N ALA A 140 8.66 -6.53 20.69
CA ALA A 140 8.46 -6.35 19.25
C ALA A 140 9.26 -7.36 18.41
N VAL A 141 10.53 -7.60 18.77
CA VAL A 141 11.38 -8.62 18.12
C VAL A 141 10.80 -10.02 18.30
N ARG A 142 10.30 -10.35 19.49
CA ARG A 142 9.65 -11.64 19.77
C ARG A 142 8.38 -11.83 18.95
N ALA A 143 7.59 -10.78 18.79
CA ALA A 143 6.39 -10.82 17.95
C ALA A 143 6.74 -10.92 16.46
N GLY A 144 7.80 -10.24 16.01
CA GLY A 144 8.32 -10.35 14.64
C GLY A 144 7.36 -9.83 13.56
N THR A 145 6.41 -8.95 13.90
CA THR A 145 5.39 -8.44 12.98
C THR A 145 5.53 -6.94 12.75
N ALA A 146 5.12 -6.46 11.56
CA ALA A 146 5.15 -5.04 11.24
C ALA A 146 4.30 -4.20 12.23
N SER A 147 3.18 -4.75 12.70
CA SER A 147 2.33 -4.11 13.72
C SER A 147 3.07 -3.93 15.06
N ALA A 148 3.82 -4.92 15.52
CA ALA A 148 4.56 -4.82 16.78
C ALA A 148 5.70 -3.80 16.70
N PHE A 149 6.46 -3.78 15.61
CA PHE A 149 7.48 -2.75 15.37
C PHE A 149 6.87 -1.36 15.21
N THR A 150 5.70 -1.26 14.57
CA THR A 150 4.96 0.01 14.46
C THR A 150 4.57 0.54 15.84
N ALA A 151 3.99 -0.32 16.69
CA ALA A 151 3.63 0.04 18.06
C ALA A 151 4.85 0.49 18.88
N TYR A 152 6.00 -0.19 18.72
CA TYR A 152 7.26 0.23 19.32
C TYR A 152 7.66 1.65 18.87
N THR A 153 7.71 1.93 17.56
CA THR A 153 8.11 3.25 17.05
C THR A 153 7.16 4.38 17.45
N GLN A 154 5.87 4.08 17.68
CA GLN A 154 4.87 5.05 18.15
C GLN A 154 5.08 5.39 19.64
N ASN A 155 5.38 4.38 20.46
CA ASN A 155 5.60 4.56 21.90
C ASN A 155 6.99 5.12 22.21
N PHE A 156 8.00 4.81 21.40
CA PHE A 156 9.40 5.19 21.58
C PHE A 156 9.96 5.88 20.33
N ASN A 157 9.38 7.03 19.95
CA ASN A 157 9.71 7.75 18.70
C ASN A 157 11.18 8.19 18.51
N SER A 158 11.93 8.24 19.61
CA SER A 158 13.35 8.61 19.71
C SER A 158 14.16 7.55 20.47
N GLY A 159 13.60 6.34 20.58
CA GLY A 159 14.28 5.19 21.17
C GLY A 159 15.45 4.71 20.32
N ALA A 160 16.34 3.94 20.93
CA ALA A 160 17.58 3.50 20.28
C ALA A 160 17.32 2.62 19.03
N HIS A 161 16.21 1.88 19.01
CA HIS A 161 15.92 0.88 17.98
C HIS A 161 14.95 1.37 16.90
N VAL A 162 14.62 2.67 16.85
CA VAL A 162 13.63 3.20 15.89
C VAL A 162 14.05 2.99 14.43
N ALA A 163 15.34 3.19 14.13
CA ALA A 163 15.86 2.99 12.78
C ALA A 163 15.75 1.52 12.37
N GLU A 164 16.20 0.60 13.23
CA GLU A 164 16.11 -0.84 12.98
C GLU A 164 14.65 -1.31 12.89
N ALA A 165 13.76 -0.82 13.75
CA ALA A 165 12.34 -1.12 13.70
C ALA A 165 11.73 -0.74 12.34
N ARG A 166 12.08 0.43 11.80
CA ARG A 166 11.61 0.89 10.47
C ARG A 166 12.15 0.04 9.34
N GLU A 167 13.41 -0.37 9.40
CA GLU A 167 13.99 -1.30 8.43
C GLU A 167 13.29 -2.67 8.46
N ARG A 168 13.01 -3.20 9.65
CA ARG A 168 12.27 -4.46 9.81
C ARG A 168 10.84 -4.36 9.28
N ILE A 169 10.15 -3.24 9.52
CA ILE A 169 8.81 -2.98 8.94
C ILE A 169 8.89 -3.01 7.42
N ALA A 170 9.81 -2.24 6.82
CA ALA A 170 9.97 -2.18 5.37
C ALA A 170 10.29 -3.56 4.76
N ALA A 171 11.13 -4.36 5.41
CA ALA A 171 11.45 -5.71 4.98
C ALA A 171 10.25 -6.67 5.04
N LEU A 172 9.43 -6.57 6.09
CA LEU A 172 8.20 -7.37 6.21
C LEU A 172 7.15 -6.96 5.18
N ASP A 173 6.95 -5.66 4.97
CA ASP A 173 6.01 -5.15 3.96
C ASP A 173 6.46 -5.52 2.53
N GLU A 174 7.77 -5.48 2.27
CA GLU A 174 8.37 -5.98 1.03
C GLU A 174 8.08 -7.46 0.82
N GLN A 175 8.25 -8.29 1.85
CA GLN A 175 7.97 -9.71 1.77
C GLN A 175 6.50 -9.97 1.46
N VAL A 176 5.57 -9.30 2.16
CA VAL A 176 4.13 -9.42 1.91
C VAL A 176 3.79 -9.02 0.47
N ARG A 177 4.42 -7.97 -0.05
CA ARG A 177 4.22 -7.54 -1.44
C ARG A 177 4.69 -8.59 -2.44
N LYS A 178 5.87 -9.18 -2.22
CA LYS A 178 6.42 -10.25 -3.07
C LYS A 178 5.54 -11.49 -3.03
N GLU A 179 5.07 -11.91 -1.86
CA GLU A 179 4.17 -13.06 -1.74
C GLU A 179 2.83 -12.79 -2.45
N ALA A 180 2.30 -11.57 -2.37
CA ALA A 180 1.10 -11.17 -3.09
C ALA A 180 1.30 -11.15 -4.61
N ASP A 181 2.47 -10.69 -5.08
CA ASP A 181 2.89 -10.70 -6.49
C ASP A 181 2.94 -12.15 -7.02
N GLU A 182 3.70 -13.03 -6.35
CA GLU A 182 3.81 -14.45 -6.71
C GLU A 182 2.45 -15.17 -6.73
N LYS A 183 1.59 -14.91 -5.75
CA LYS A 183 0.25 -15.50 -5.71
C LYS A 183 -0.60 -15.03 -6.89
N ALA A 184 -0.62 -13.73 -7.16
CA ALA A 184 -1.39 -13.18 -8.27
C ALA A 184 -0.86 -13.67 -9.63
N TRP A 185 0.46 -13.80 -9.75
CA TRP A 185 1.08 -14.40 -10.92
C TRP A 185 0.67 -15.86 -11.11
N ALA A 186 0.71 -16.68 -10.05
CA ALA A 186 0.28 -18.08 -10.11
C ALA A 186 -1.21 -18.21 -10.49
N GLU A 187 -2.07 -17.30 -10.03
CA GLU A 187 -3.47 -17.23 -10.44
C GLU A 187 -3.62 -16.87 -11.93
N ALA A 188 -2.85 -15.89 -12.43
CA ALA A 188 -2.86 -15.51 -13.83
C ALA A 188 -2.37 -16.64 -14.74
N VAL A 189 -1.29 -17.33 -14.36
CA VAL A 189 -0.77 -18.51 -15.07
C VAL A 189 -1.78 -19.65 -15.07
N ARG A 190 -2.46 -19.90 -13.94
CA ARG A 190 -3.49 -20.94 -13.85
C ARG A 190 -4.69 -20.63 -14.74
N ALA A 191 -5.11 -19.38 -14.83
CA ALA A 191 -6.19 -18.96 -15.70
C ALA A 191 -5.78 -19.02 -17.17
N GLY A 192 -4.55 -18.61 -17.50
CA GLY A 192 -4.00 -18.68 -18.86
C GLY A 192 -4.71 -17.78 -19.88
N THR A 193 -5.47 -16.77 -19.43
CA THR A 193 -6.25 -15.89 -20.31
C THR A 193 -5.66 -14.48 -20.37
N ALA A 194 -5.93 -13.75 -21.45
CA ALA A 194 -5.48 -12.36 -21.61
C ALA A 194 -5.97 -11.47 -20.46
N ALA A 195 -7.25 -11.57 -20.10
CA ALA A 195 -7.82 -10.79 -18.99
C ALA A 195 -7.10 -11.03 -17.65
N ALA A 196 -6.64 -12.25 -17.38
CA ALA A 196 -5.94 -12.57 -16.15
C ALA A 196 -4.52 -11.97 -16.11
N PHE A 197 -3.77 -12.06 -17.21
CA PHE A 197 -2.45 -11.44 -17.33
C PHE A 197 -2.52 -9.90 -17.33
N ASP A 198 -3.53 -9.31 -17.98
CA ASP A 198 -3.77 -7.86 -17.95
C ASP A 198 -4.05 -7.38 -16.52
N SER A 199 -4.94 -8.07 -15.79
CA SER A 199 -5.24 -7.75 -14.40
C SER A 199 -3.99 -7.83 -13.51
N TYR A 200 -3.15 -8.85 -13.72
CA TYR A 200 -1.85 -8.97 -13.04
C TYR A 200 -0.94 -7.77 -13.33
N VAL A 201 -0.74 -7.42 -14.60
CA VAL A 201 0.14 -6.29 -15.01
C VAL A 201 -0.39 -4.96 -14.48
N GLN A 202 -1.71 -4.76 -14.46
CA GLN A 202 -2.31 -3.53 -13.90
C GLN A 202 -2.08 -3.42 -12.39
N LYS A 203 -2.20 -4.54 -11.66
CA LYS A 203 -2.05 -4.57 -10.20
C LYS A 203 -0.59 -4.52 -9.76
N PHE A 204 0.31 -5.14 -10.51
CA PHE A 204 1.74 -5.27 -10.19
C PHE A 204 2.61 -4.70 -11.32
N GLY A 205 2.43 -3.42 -11.67
CA GLY A 205 3.10 -2.80 -12.84
C GLY A 205 4.64 -2.81 -12.84
N SER A 206 5.27 -3.01 -11.68
CA SER A 206 6.71 -3.23 -11.50
C SER A 206 7.03 -4.56 -10.82
N GLY A 207 6.11 -5.52 -10.86
CA GLY A 207 6.29 -6.86 -10.31
C GLY A 207 7.31 -7.69 -11.09
N ALA A 208 7.78 -8.78 -10.49
CA ALA A 208 8.83 -9.61 -11.07
C ALA A 208 8.42 -10.25 -12.40
N HIS A 209 7.12 -10.54 -12.59
CA HIS A 209 6.61 -11.30 -13.74
C HIS A 209 5.97 -10.43 -14.82
N VAL A 210 6.06 -9.10 -14.74
CA VAL A 210 5.42 -8.18 -15.73
C VAL A 210 5.93 -8.43 -17.15
N ALA A 211 7.23 -8.64 -17.31
CA ALA A 211 7.81 -8.88 -18.62
C ALA A 211 7.28 -10.19 -19.22
N GLU A 212 7.20 -11.25 -18.42
CA GLU A 212 6.66 -12.54 -18.85
C GLU A 212 5.15 -12.45 -19.12
N ALA A 213 4.39 -11.78 -18.26
CA ALA A 213 2.95 -11.56 -18.46
C ALA A 213 2.66 -10.87 -19.81
N ARG A 214 3.45 -9.84 -20.15
CA ARG A 214 3.33 -9.14 -21.44
C ARG A 214 3.69 -10.03 -22.63
N GLN A 215 4.68 -10.90 -22.49
CA GLN A 215 5.01 -11.88 -23.53
C GLN A 215 3.86 -12.88 -23.74
N ARG A 216 3.26 -13.39 -22.65
CA ARG A 216 2.11 -14.30 -22.74
C ARG A 216 0.89 -13.64 -23.35
N LEU A 217 0.63 -12.37 -23.02
CA LEU A 217 -0.42 -11.56 -23.66
C LEU A 217 -0.21 -11.45 -25.17
N ALA A 218 0.99 -11.05 -25.60
CA ALA A 218 1.30 -10.95 -27.02
C ALA A 218 1.16 -12.29 -27.75
N ALA A 219 1.50 -13.41 -27.10
CA ALA A 219 1.33 -14.75 -27.65
C ALA A 219 -0.16 -15.13 -27.80
N LEU A 220 -1.00 -14.81 -26.80
CA LEU A 220 -2.45 -15.05 -26.84
C LEU A 220 -3.14 -14.19 -27.91
N ASP A 221 -2.75 -12.93 -28.03
CA ASP A 221 -3.26 -12.03 -29.06
C ASP A 221 -2.89 -12.52 -30.45
N GLU A 222 -1.64 -12.96 -30.63
CA GLU A 222 -1.18 -13.54 -31.89
C GLU A 222 -1.92 -14.83 -32.23
N GLN A 223 -2.15 -15.70 -31.24
CA GLN A 223 -2.95 -16.90 -31.44
C GLN A 223 -4.37 -16.55 -31.88
N THR A 224 -5.01 -15.59 -31.22
CA THR A 224 -6.37 -15.13 -31.55
C THR A 224 -6.41 -14.55 -32.97
N ARG A 225 -5.40 -13.78 -33.37
CA ARG A 225 -5.28 -13.28 -34.76
C ARG A 225 -5.16 -14.40 -35.77
N LYS A 226 -4.33 -15.41 -35.50
CA LYS A 226 -4.17 -16.58 -36.38
C LYS A 226 -5.46 -17.39 -36.51
N GLU A 227 -6.15 -17.64 -35.40
CA GLU A 227 -7.44 -18.35 -35.42
C GLU A 227 -8.50 -17.56 -36.21
N ALA A 228 -8.53 -16.23 -36.08
CA ALA A 228 -9.42 -15.39 -36.86
C ALA A 228 -9.06 -15.35 -38.36
N ASP A 229 -7.77 -15.36 -38.71
CA ASP A 229 -7.26 -15.47 -40.08
C ASP A 229 -7.71 -16.80 -40.70
N GLU A 230 -7.39 -17.92 -40.05
CA GLU A 230 -7.77 -19.27 -40.51
C GLU A 230 -9.29 -19.44 -40.64
N SER A 231 -10.08 -18.92 -39.69
CA SER A 231 -11.54 -18.95 -39.78
C SER A 231 -12.05 -18.15 -40.98
N ALA A 232 -11.53 -16.94 -41.20
CA ALA A 232 -11.95 -16.11 -42.32
C ALA A 232 -11.52 -16.71 -43.67
N TRP A 233 -10.37 -17.37 -43.71
CA TRP A 233 -9.93 -18.13 -44.87
C TRP A 233 -10.86 -19.30 -45.16
N ALA A 234 -11.21 -20.10 -44.15
CA ALA A 234 -12.14 -21.22 -44.28
C ALA A 234 -13.54 -20.74 -44.77
N ASP A 235 -14.01 -19.59 -44.29
CA ASP A 235 -15.25 -18.98 -44.77
C ASP A 235 -15.15 -18.54 -46.24
N ALA A 236 -14.02 -17.96 -46.65
CA ALA A 236 -13.78 -17.59 -48.04
C ALA A 236 -13.73 -18.82 -48.95
N GLN A 237 -13.08 -19.90 -48.51
CA GLN A 237 -13.06 -21.17 -49.22
C GLN A 237 -14.46 -21.78 -49.35
N ARG A 238 -15.26 -21.75 -48.28
CA ARG A 238 -16.64 -22.28 -48.28
C ARG A 238 -17.55 -21.49 -49.21
N ALA A 239 -17.41 -20.16 -49.24
CA ALA A 239 -18.15 -19.30 -50.16
C ALA A 239 -17.71 -19.53 -51.61
N GLY A 240 -16.42 -19.72 -51.86
CA GLY A 240 -15.89 -20.06 -53.19
C GLY A 240 -16.10 -18.97 -54.25
N THR A 241 -16.26 -17.71 -53.85
CA THR A 241 -16.50 -16.57 -54.75
C THR A 241 -15.31 -15.61 -54.76
N ALA A 242 -15.09 -14.91 -55.87
CA ALA A 242 -14.05 -13.88 -55.96
C ALA A 242 -14.21 -12.80 -54.87
N GLY A 243 -15.45 -12.36 -54.62
CA GLY A 243 -15.76 -11.37 -53.59
C GLY A 243 -15.37 -11.83 -52.18
N ALA A 244 -15.57 -13.11 -51.83
CA ALA A 244 -15.21 -13.64 -50.51
C ALA A 244 -13.69 -13.66 -50.29
N PHE A 245 -12.91 -14.08 -51.31
CA PHE A 245 -11.45 -14.03 -51.25
C PHE A 245 -10.91 -12.59 -51.19
N SER A 246 -11.51 -11.67 -51.94
CA SER A 246 -11.16 -10.24 -51.88
C SER A 246 -11.46 -9.62 -50.51
N ALA A 247 -12.59 -9.98 -49.89
CA ALA A 247 -12.92 -9.54 -48.53
C ALA A 247 -11.95 -10.09 -47.48
N TYR A 248 -11.52 -11.35 -47.61
CA TYR A 248 -10.47 -11.92 -46.77
C TYR A 248 -9.15 -11.13 -46.89
N VAL A 249 -8.67 -10.88 -48.12
CA VAL A 249 -7.44 -10.10 -48.37
C VAL A 249 -7.54 -8.68 -47.80
N GLN A 250 -8.72 -8.06 -47.88
CA GLN A 250 -8.96 -6.74 -47.32
C GLN A 250 -8.87 -6.73 -45.78
N LYS A 251 -9.39 -7.77 -45.13
CA LYS A 251 -9.39 -7.89 -43.67
C LYS A 251 -8.05 -8.35 -43.11
N PHE A 252 -7.34 -9.24 -43.81
CA PHE A 252 -6.08 -9.85 -43.39
C PHE A 252 -4.98 -9.58 -44.43
N GLY A 253 -4.61 -8.31 -44.64
CA GLY A 253 -3.69 -7.92 -45.73
C GLY A 253 -2.28 -8.53 -45.68
N SER A 254 -1.87 -9.04 -44.52
CA SER A 254 -0.61 -9.77 -44.28
C SER A 254 -0.83 -11.20 -43.74
N GLY A 255 -2.05 -11.72 -43.87
CA GLY A 255 -2.40 -13.08 -43.45
C GLY A 255 -1.68 -14.15 -44.27
N ALA A 256 -1.61 -15.37 -43.74
CA ALA A 256 -0.88 -16.47 -44.36
C ALA A 256 -1.42 -16.84 -45.75
N HIS A 257 -2.73 -16.67 -45.98
CA HIS A 257 -3.41 -17.11 -47.21
C HIS A 257 -3.61 -15.99 -48.23
N VAL A 258 -3.04 -14.79 -48.04
CA VAL A 258 -3.27 -13.63 -48.93
C VAL A 258 -2.87 -13.90 -50.37
N ALA A 259 -1.70 -14.50 -50.58
CA ALA A 259 -1.21 -14.80 -51.92
C ALA A 259 -2.13 -15.78 -52.64
N GLU A 260 -2.56 -16.84 -51.94
CA GLU A 260 -3.48 -17.83 -52.48
C GLU A 260 -4.88 -17.25 -52.73
N ALA A 261 -5.40 -16.45 -51.79
CA ALA A 261 -6.69 -15.78 -51.92
C ALA A 261 -6.72 -14.87 -53.16
N ARG A 262 -5.66 -14.09 -53.40
CA ARG A 262 -5.56 -13.23 -54.60
C ARG A 262 -5.54 -14.06 -55.89
N GLN A 263 -4.82 -15.17 -55.91
CA GLN A 263 -4.80 -16.07 -57.07
C GLN A 263 -6.17 -16.68 -57.35
N ARG A 264 -6.86 -17.18 -56.32
CA ARG A 264 -8.21 -17.75 -56.45
C ARG A 264 -9.23 -16.70 -56.89
N ALA A 265 -9.18 -15.49 -56.33
CA ALA A 265 -10.03 -14.39 -56.76
C ALA A 265 -9.84 -14.07 -58.25
N ALA A 266 -8.58 -13.89 -58.69
CA ALA A 266 -8.26 -13.59 -60.08
C ALA A 266 -8.71 -14.71 -61.04
N ALA A 267 -8.54 -15.98 -60.65
CA ALA A 267 -9.00 -17.12 -61.45
C ALA A 267 -10.53 -17.16 -61.59
N LEU A 268 -11.25 -16.90 -60.50
CA LEU A 268 -12.71 -16.83 -60.50
C LEU A 268 -13.24 -15.65 -61.31
N GLU A 269 -12.61 -14.48 -61.20
CA GLU A 269 -12.95 -13.31 -62.03
C GLU A 269 -12.66 -13.57 -63.50
N ALA A 270 -11.53 -14.20 -63.84
CA ALA A 270 -11.22 -14.59 -65.21
C ALA A 270 -12.26 -15.57 -65.78
N GLN A 271 -12.75 -16.51 -64.97
CA GLN A 271 -13.84 -17.39 -65.36
C GLN A 271 -15.15 -16.61 -65.53
N ALA A 272 -15.52 -15.74 -64.59
CA ALA A 272 -16.71 -14.90 -64.69
C ALA A 272 -16.68 -14.01 -65.95
N ARG A 273 -15.51 -13.46 -66.32
CA ARG A 273 -15.32 -12.71 -67.58
C ARG A 273 -15.58 -13.54 -68.84
N LYS A 274 -15.35 -14.86 -68.81
CA LYS A 274 -15.64 -15.79 -69.92
C LYS A 274 -17.13 -16.16 -69.96
N ASP A 275 -17.75 -16.30 -68.81
CA ASP A 275 -19.17 -16.67 -68.69
C ASP A 275 -20.11 -15.53 -69.11
N VAL A 276 -19.64 -14.28 -69.09
CA VAL A 276 -20.39 -13.13 -69.61
C VAL A 276 -20.25 -13.07 -71.14
N PRO A 277 -21.34 -13.25 -71.91
CA PRO A 277 -21.30 -13.22 -73.36
C PRO A 277 -20.69 -11.93 -73.90
N ALA A 278 -19.83 -12.04 -74.90
CA ALA A 278 -19.25 -10.90 -75.59
C ALA A 278 -20.26 -10.33 -76.61
N ILE A 279 -20.60 -9.05 -76.46
CA ILE A 279 -21.37 -8.30 -77.47
C ILE A 279 -20.48 -7.22 -78.07
N ASP A 280 -20.72 -6.89 -79.34
CA ASP A 280 -20.00 -5.83 -80.04
C ASP A 280 -20.57 -4.46 -79.63
N ILE A 281 -20.08 -3.94 -78.49
CA ILE A 281 -20.52 -2.66 -77.93
C ILE A 281 -20.22 -1.47 -78.85
N GLN A 282 -19.22 -1.57 -79.73
CA GLN A 282 -18.95 -0.55 -80.74
C GLN A 282 -20.08 -0.45 -81.74
N LYS A 283 -20.55 -1.60 -82.24
CA LYS A 283 -21.65 -1.67 -83.16
C LYS A 283 -22.97 -1.25 -82.50
N THR A 284 -23.25 -1.73 -81.29
CA THR A 284 -24.51 -1.40 -80.60
C THR A 284 -24.57 0.06 -80.17
N CYS A 285 -23.48 0.64 -79.62
CA CYS A 285 -23.44 2.06 -79.27
C CYS A 285 -23.59 2.98 -80.49
N LYS A 286 -22.92 2.67 -81.62
CA LYS A 286 -23.08 3.46 -82.85
C LYS A 286 -24.50 3.38 -83.41
N ALA A 287 -25.10 2.19 -83.39
CA ALA A 287 -26.47 2.00 -83.86
C ALA A 287 -27.50 2.69 -82.95
N ALA A 288 -27.32 2.64 -81.62
CA ALA A 288 -28.16 3.34 -80.65
C ALA A 288 -28.07 4.87 -80.83
N ALA A 289 -26.86 5.40 -81.02
CA ALA A 289 -26.66 6.83 -81.28
C ALA A 289 -27.28 7.28 -82.62
N GLY A 290 -27.15 6.45 -83.67
CA GLY A 290 -27.82 6.70 -84.95
C GLY A 290 -29.35 6.65 -84.88
N ALA A 291 -29.91 5.75 -84.06
CA ALA A 291 -31.35 5.71 -83.80
C ALA A 291 -31.84 6.96 -83.06
N MET A 292 -31.08 7.45 -82.08
CA MET A 292 -31.39 8.69 -81.36
C MET A 292 -31.39 9.91 -82.29
N VAL A 293 -30.40 10.04 -83.17
CA VAL A 293 -30.36 11.09 -84.21
C VAL A 293 -31.57 11.00 -85.14
N SER A 294 -31.96 9.78 -85.53
CA SER A 294 -33.09 9.57 -86.44
C SER A 294 -34.45 9.92 -85.82
N LEU A 295 -34.60 9.77 -84.50
CA LEU A 295 -35.87 9.98 -83.79
C LEU A 295 -36.03 11.39 -83.23
N MET A 296 -34.97 12.00 -82.72
CA MET A 296 -35.03 13.30 -82.02
C MET A 296 -34.30 14.42 -82.76
N GLY A 297 -33.68 14.13 -83.92
CA GLY A 297 -32.81 15.07 -84.62
C GLY A 297 -31.50 15.33 -83.86
N GLY A 298 -30.56 16.03 -84.51
CA GLY A 298 -29.24 16.35 -83.95
C GLY A 298 -28.10 15.62 -84.64
N THR A 299 -26.90 15.68 -84.06
CA THR A 299 -25.71 14.99 -84.56
C THR A 299 -25.12 14.11 -83.46
N THR A 300 -24.84 12.85 -83.76
CA THR A 300 -24.02 12.03 -82.87
C THR A 300 -22.60 12.57 -82.89
N THR A 301 -22.08 12.95 -81.72
CA THR A 301 -20.68 13.27 -81.57
C THR A 301 -19.90 12.03 -81.17
N GLU A 302 -18.58 12.02 -81.43
CA GLU A 302 -17.70 10.96 -80.97
C GLU A 302 -17.72 10.83 -79.43
N GLN A 303 -18.01 11.93 -78.72
CA GLN A 303 -18.18 11.94 -77.26
C GLN A 303 -19.39 11.11 -76.81
N ASP A 304 -20.51 11.14 -77.53
CA ASP A 304 -21.72 10.36 -77.19
C ASP A 304 -21.48 8.86 -77.32
N VAL A 305 -20.76 8.45 -78.36
CA VAL A 305 -20.37 7.05 -78.58
C VAL A 305 -19.39 6.59 -77.49
N ASN A 306 -18.41 7.43 -77.13
CA ASN A 306 -17.45 7.11 -76.08
C ASN A 306 -18.09 7.01 -74.69
N ALA A 307 -19.06 7.86 -74.36
CA ALA A 307 -19.81 7.77 -73.10
C ALA A 307 -20.63 6.47 -73.01
N CYS A 308 -21.24 6.05 -74.13
CA CYS A 308 -21.91 4.75 -74.21
C CYS A 308 -20.93 3.60 -73.97
N LEU A 309 -19.78 3.59 -74.65
CA LEU A 309 -18.78 2.53 -74.51
C LEU A 309 -18.24 2.39 -73.08
N ASP A 310 -17.96 3.52 -72.41
CA ASP A 310 -17.53 3.53 -71.01
C ASP A 310 -18.60 2.96 -70.08
N SER A 311 -19.87 3.34 -70.28
CA SER A 311 -20.99 2.85 -69.48
C SER A 311 -21.23 1.34 -69.69
N GLU A 312 -21.17 0.89 -70.94
CA GLU A 312 -21.29 -0.54 -71.31
C GLU A 312 -20.14 -1.37 -70.72
N GLN A 313 -18.91 -0.84 -70.78
CA GLN A 313 -17.75 -1.52 -70.22
C GLN A 313 -17.84 -1.61 -68.70
N LYS A 314 -18.21 -0.51 -68.03
CA LYS A 314 -18.43 -0.50 -66.57
C LYS A 314 -19.54 -1.46 -66.16
N ALA A 315 -20.66 -1.49 -66.90
CA ALA A 315 -21.74 -2.43 -66.63
C ALA A 315 -21.28 -3.88 -66.80
N ARG A 316 -20.49 -4.19 -67.84
CA ARG A 316 -19.89 -5.51 -68.03
C ARG A 316 -18.99 -5.90 -66.86
N ASP A 317 -18.12 -5.00 -66.43
CA ASP A 317 -17.21 -5.26 -65.30
C ASP A 317 -17.98 -5.44 -63.99
N GLN A 318 -19.09 -4.72 -63.79
CA GLN A 318 -19.98 -4.90 -62.63
C GLN A 318 -20.72 -6.25 -62.68
N ILE A 319 -21.22 -6.68 -63.85
CA ILE A 319 -21.81 -8.02 -64.01
C ILE A 319 -20.80 -9.12 -63.68
N VAL A 320 -19.54 -8.97 -64.13
CA VAL A 320 -18.46 -9.91 -63.82
C VAL A 320 -18.18 -9.96 -62.33
N LYS A 321 -18.12 -8.79 -61.67
CA LYS A 321 -17.87 -8.68 -60.23
C LYS A 321 -18.96 -9.35 -59.40
N ASP A 322 -20.22 -9.13 -59.77
CA ASP A 322 -21.39 -9.62 -59.04
C ASP A 322 -21.92 -10.96 -59.57
N GLN A 323 -21.18 -11.60 -60.48
CA GLN A 323 -21.61 -12.79 -61.23
C GLN A 323 -22.10 -13.92 -60.33
N ALA A 324 -21.46 -14.12 -59.17
CA ALA A 324 -21.85 -15.14 -58.19
C ALA A 324 -23.17 -14.84 -57.46
N THR A 325 -23.62 -13.58 -57.44
CA THR A 325 -24.88 -13.16 -56.79
C THR A 325 -26.12 -13.42 -57.66
N PHE A 326 -25.91 -13.56 -58.97
CA PHE A 326 -26.97 -13.82 -59.95
C PHE A 326 -27.19 -15.31 -60.14
N SER A 327 -28.46 -15.72 -60.24
CA SER A 327 -28.79 -17.14 -60.43
C SER A 327 -28.51 -17.57 -61.87
N GLY A 328 -28.31 -18.88 -62.09
CA GLY A 328 -28.18 -19.41 -63.44
C GLY A 328 -29.44 -19.18 -64.31
N ALA A 329 -30.62 -19.05 -63.70
CA ALA A 329 -31.87 -18.77 -64.41
C ALA A 329 -31.91 -17.32 -64.89
N ASP A 330 -31.60 -16.35 -64.04
CA ASP A 330 -31.63 -14.93 -64.43
C ASP A 330 -30.52 -14.61 -65.43
N LYS A 331 -29.34 -15.23 -65.29
CA LYS A 331 -28.29 -15.11 -66.31
C LYS A 331 -28.82 -15.51 -67.68
N LYS A 332 -29.57 -16.61 -67.78
CA LYS A 332 -30.20 -17.05 -69.04
C LYS A 332 -31.33 -16.12 -69.50
N GLN A 333 -32.13 -15.60 -68.58
CA GLN A 333 -33.28 -14.74 -68.88
C GLN A 333 -32.86 -13.33 -69.32
N CYS A 334 -31.93 -12.71 -68.58
CA CYS A 334 -31.50 -11.35 -68.78
C CYS A 334 -30.44 -11.21 -69.88
N MET A 335 -29.46 -12.12 -69.95
CA MET A 335 -28.29 -11.95 -70.82
C MET A 335 -28.52 -12.47 -72.24
N ARG A 336 -29.56 -11.95 -72.90
CA ARG A 336 -29.96 -12.39 -74.25
C ARG A 336 -29.15 -11.65 -75.30
N THR A 337 -28.29 -12.38 -76.01
CA THR A 337 -27.46 -11.81 -77.10
C THR A 337 -28.20 -11.65 -78.43
N GLY A 338 -29.32 -12.35 -78.63
CA GLY A 338 -30.05 -12.40 -79.91
C GLY A 338 -31.17 -11.36 -80.06
N VAL A 339 -31.29 -10.39 -79.15
CA VAL A 339 -32.30 -9.31 -79.23
C VAL A 339 -31.76 -8.11 -80.01
N TYR A 340 -32.65 -7.21 -80.43
CA TYR A 340 -32.25 -5.97 -81.10
C TYR A 340 -31.49 -5.06 -80.11
N LEU A 341 -30.22 -4.75 -80.44
CA LEU A 341 -29.28 -3.93 -79.65
C LEU A 341 -29.07 -4.43 -78.20
N PRO A 342 -28.38 -5.56 -77.98
CA PRO A 342 -28.06 -5.99 -76.61
C PRO A 342 -27.13 -4.99 -75.91
N SER A 343 -27.37 -4.77 -74.62
CA SER A 343 -26.64 -3.85 -73.75
C SER A 343 -26.29 -4.51 -72.42
N TYR A 344 -25.06 -4.35 -71.96
CA TYR A 344 -24.64 -4.76 -70.62
C TYR A 344 -25.31 -3.93 -69.52
N VAL A 345 -25.62 -2.65 -69.77
CA VAL A 345 -26.33 -1.80 -68.80
C VAL A 345 -27.74 -2.33 -68.54
N GLU A 346 -28.46 -2.72 -69.60
CA GLU A 346 -29.78 -3.34 -69.48
C GLU A 346 -29.71 -4.72 -68.81
N TRP A 347 -28.72 -5.54 -69.19
CA TRP A 347 -28.53 -6.84 -68.55
C TRP A 347 -28.22 -6.70 -67.07
N LEU A 348 -27.35 -5.77 -66.66
CA LEU A 348 -27.03 -5.51 -65.26
C LEU A 348 -28.30 -5.14 -64.49
N THR A 349 -29.07 -4.18 -65.01
CA THR A 349 -30.31 -3.73 -64.38
C THR A 349 -31.30 -4.89 -64.21
N CYS A 350 -31.50 -5.71 -65.26
CA CYS A 350 -32.34 -6.91 -65.20
C CYS A 350 -31.86 -7.89 -64.12
N LEU A 351 -30.56 -8.19 -64.10
CA LEU A 351 -29.96 -9.12 -63.16
C LEU A 351 -30.08 -8.64 -61.71
N GLU A 352 -29.89 -7.34 -61.46
CA GLU A 352 -30.05 -6.74 -60.14
C GLU A 352 -31.49 -6.78 -59.66
N MET A 353 -32.45 -6.44 -60.54
CA MET A 353 -33.88 -6.52 -60.24
C MET A 353 -34.30 -7.95 -59.89
N GLU A 354 -33.94 -8.93 -60.72
CA GLU A 354 -34.28 -10.34 -60.48
C GLU A 354 -33.66 -10.86 -59.17
N ARG A 355 -32.40 -10.48 -58.90
CA ARG A 355 -31.72 -10.79 -57.63
C ARG A 355 -32.47 -10.22 -56.44
N ASP A 356 -32.89 -8.96 -56.51
CA ASP A 356 -33.50 -8.28 -55.39
C ASP A 356 -34.95 -8.76 -55.17
N VAL A 357 -35.69 -9.12 -56.22
CA VAL A 357 -36.97 -9.84 -56.12
C VAL A 357 -36.80 -11.16 -55.36
N ARG A 358 -35.80 -11.98 -55.72
CA ARG A 358 -35.55 -13.25 -54.99
C ARG A 358 -35.15 -13.03 -53.53
N LYS A 359 -34.43 -11.95 -53.21
CA LYS A 359 -34.11 -11.62 -51.81
C LYS A 359 -35.38 -11.31 -51.02
N MET A 360 -36.32 -10.58 -51.63
CA MET A 360 -37.63 -10.27 -51.02
C MET A 360 -38.47 -11.53 -50.82
N GLU A 361 -38.47 -12.47 -51.76
CA GLU A 361 -39.19 -13.75 -51.64
C GLU A 361 -38.62 -14.67 -50.55
N ARG A 362 -37.30 -14.60 -50.29
CA ARG A 362 -36.61 -15.44 -49.30
C ARG A 362 -36.61 -14.87 -47.88
N GLN A 363 -36.79 -13.57 -47.72
CA GLN A 363 -37.09 -13.00 -46.41
C GLN A 363 -38.54 -13.35 -46.11
N PRO A 364 -38.86 -14.15 -45.07
CA PRO A 364 -40.24 -14.31 -44.67
C PRO A 364 -40.78 -12.91 -44.42
N ALA A 365 -41.83 -12.57 -45.15
CA ALA A 365 -42.63 -11.41 -44.90
C ALA A 365 -42.94 -11.35 -43.40
N GLY A 366 -42.19 -10.52 -42.66
CA GLY A 366 -42.66 -9.88 -41.44
C GLY A 366 -43.75 -8.86 -41.77
N PHE A 367 -44.62 -9.16 -42.75
CA PHE A 367 -45.95 -8.61 -42.80
C PHE A 367 -46.74 -9.48 -41.84
N GLY A 368 -46.94 -8.97 -40.63
CA GLY A 368 -47.79 -9.61 -39.64
C GLY A 368 -49.09 -10.08 -40.29
N THR A 369 -49.54 -11.27 -39.92
CA THR A 369 -50.86 -11.79 -40.25
C THR A 369 -51.91 -10.88 -39.60
N GLY A 370 -52.21 -9.77 -40.24
CA GLY A 370 -53.24 -8.82 -39.88
C GLY A 370 -54.04 -8.47 -41.13
N PRO A 371 -55.38 -8.37 -41.05
CA PRO A 371 -56.20 -8.07 -42.21
C PRO A 371 -55.85 -6.67 -42.72
N TRP A 372 -55.67 -6.55 -44.04
CA TRP A 372 -55.38 -5.29 -44.72
C TRP A 372 -56.36 -4.18 -44.27
N THR A 373 -55.87 -3.22 -43.49
CA THR A 373 -56.52 -1.92 -43.35
C THR A 373 -55.64 -0.88 -44.02
N LEU A 374 -56.22 -0.18 -45.00
CA LEU A 374 -55.67 1.05 -45.60
C LEU A 374 -55.11 1.99 -44.52
N PRO A 375 -54.05 2.77 -44.79
CA PRO A 375 -53.52 3.75 -43.84
C PRO A 375 -54.64 4.70 -43.43
N LYS A 376 -54.98 4.73 -42.13
CA LYS A 376 -55.88 5.75 -41.59
C LYS A 376 -55.18 7.11 -41.68
N VAL A 377 -55.66 7.95 -42.58
CA VAL A 377 -55.32 9.38 -42.59
C VAL A 377 -55.79 9.96 -41.25
N ASN A 378 -54.89 10.61 -40.52
CA ASN A 378 -55.19 11.23 -39.24
C ASN A 378 -56.20 12.39 -39.45
N PRO A 379 -57.41 12.38 -38.85
CA PRO A 379 -58.42 13.43 -39.08
C PRO A 379 -58.07 14.80 -38.47
N ALA A 380 -56.92 14.93 -37.80
CA ALA A 380 -56.53 16.14 -37.08
C ALA A 380 -55.82 17.22 -37.94
N ILE A 381 -56.09 17.30 -39.25
CA ILE A 381 -55.61 18.41 -40.12
C ILE A 381 -56.78 19.06 -40.88
N ASN A 382 -57.94 19.24 -40.23
CA ASN A 382 -58.97 20.18 -40.69
C ASN A 382 -59.83 20.67 -39.52
N SER A 383 -59.21 21.47 -38.64
CA SER A 383 -59.94 22.39 -37.76
C SER A 383 -59.12 23.65 -37.54
N ALA A 384 -58.96 24.42 -38.62
CA ALA A 384 -58.69 25.85 -38.59
C ALA A 384 -59.30 26.44 -39.88
N GLY A 385 -60.59 26.83 -39.84
CA GLY A 385 -61.26 27.29 -41.05
C GLY A 385 -62.77 27.56 -41.00
N ARG A 386 -63.36 27.89 -39.85
CA ARG A 386 -64.37 28.98 -39.68
C ARG A 386 -64.94 28.99 -38.27
#